data_AF-A0A2K6LJT0-F1
#
_entry.id   AF-A0A2K6LJT0-F1
#
_cell.length_a   1.000
_cell.length_b   1.000
_cell.length_c   1.000
_cell.angle_alpha   90.00
_cell.angle_beta   90.00
_cell.angle_gamma   90.00
#
_symmetry.space_group_name_H-M   'P 1'
#
loop_
_entity.id
_entity.type
_entity.pdbx_description
1 polymer ?
#
loop_
_entity_poly.entity_id
_entity_poly.type
_entity_poly.pdbx_seq_one_letter_code
_entity_poly.pdbx_strand_id
1 'polypeptide(L)'
;VERKDFETWLDNISVTFLSLTDLQKNETLDHLISLSGAVQLRHLSNNLETLLKRDFLKLLLPLELSFYLLKWLDPQTLLTCCLVSKQWNKVISACTEVWQTIDDSVQDALHWKKVYLKAILRMKQLEDHEAFETSSLIGHSARVYALYYKDGLLCTGSDDLSAKLWDVSTGQCVYGIQTHTCAAVKFDEQKPVTGSFDNTVACWEWSSGARTQHFRGHTGVVFSVDYNDELDILVSGSADFTVKVWALSAGTCLNTLTGHTEWVTKVVLQKCKVKSLLHSPGDYILLSADKYEIKIWPIGREINCKSICLQPRLHFDGKYIVCSSALGLYQWDFASYDIL
;
A
#
# COMPACT_ATOMS: atom_id res chain seq x y z
N VAL A 1 34.53 18.17 42.77
CA VAL A 1 33.28 18.01 43.54
C VAL A 1 32.11 18.31 42.61
N GLU A 2 32.02 19.55 42.10
CA GLU A 2 30.98 19.98 41.14
C GLU A 2 30.77 19.09 39.90
N ARG A 3 31.82 18.55 39.28
CA ARG A 3 31.66 17.67 38.09
C ARG A 3 31.04 16.31 38.42
N LYS A 4 31.34 15.78 39.61
CA LYS A 4 30.84 14.47 40.06
C LYS A 4 29.40 14.57 40.54
N ASP A 5 29.07 15.70 41.17
CA ASP A 5 27.70 16.04 41.61
C ASP A 5 26.79 16.38 40.42
N PHE A 6 27.36 16.94 39.34
CA PHE A 6 26.65 17.16 38.08
C PHE A 6 26.37 15.85 37.34
N GLU A 7 27.33 14.93 37.28
CA GLU A 7 27.15 13.61 36.65
C GLU A 7 26.08 12.77 37.37
N THR A 8 26.06 12.76 38.71
CA THR A 8 25.00 12.09 39.49
C THR A 8 23.64 12.77 39.36
N TRP A 9 23.59 14.09 39.22
CA TRP A 9 22.35 14.81 38.92
C TRP A 9 21.80 14.46 37.53
N LEU A 10 22.66 14.35 36.52
CA LEU A 10 22.29 13.99 35.16
C LEU A 10 21.73 12.56 35.05
N ASP A 11 22.37 11.60 35.73
CA ASP A 11 21.92 10.21 35.77
C ASP A 11 20.54 10.10 36.44
N ASN A 12 20.30 10.82 37.54
CA ASN A 12 19.00 10.83 38.21
C ASN A 12 17.88 11.43 37.34
N ILE A 13 18.20 12.42 36.51
CA ILE A 13 17.23 13.01 35.55
C ILE A 13 16.92 12.03 34.43
N SER A 14 17.92 11.33 33.90
CA SER A 14 17.68 10.35 32.82
C SER A 14 16.73 9.23 33.28
N VAL A 15 16.95 8.68 34.47
CA VAL A 15 16.13 7.61 35.06
C VAL A 15 14.69 8.08 35.33
N THR A 16 14.53 9.31 35.82
CA THR A 16 13.19 9.86 36.08
C THR A 16 12.45 10.21 34.79
N PHE A 17 13.14 10.74 33.78
CA PHE A 17 12.56 11.09 32.48
C PHE A 17 12.01 9.88 31.70
N LEU A 18 12.65 8.72 31.84
CA LEU A 18 12.21 7.44 31.25
C LEU A 18 10.88 6.93 31.81
N SER A 19 10.51 7.31 33.04
CA SER A 19 9.30 6.83 33.71
C SER A 19 8.03 7.63 33.37
N LEU A 20 8.17 8.70 32.58
CA LEU A 20 7.10 9.68 32.35
C LEU A 20 6.34 9.45 31.02
N THR A 21 5.08 9.88 30.99
CA THR A 21 4.28 9.95 29.76
C THR A 21 4.69 11.15 28.89
N ASP A 22 4.40 11.12 27.58
CA ASP A 22 4.91 12.13 26.63
C ASP A 22 4.45 13.56 26.92
N LEU A 23 3.26 13.75 27.48
CA LEU A 23 2.78 15.07 27.92
C LEU A 23 3.59 15.56 29.15
N GLN A 24 3.88 14.66 30.09
CA GLN A 24 4.67 14.95 31.29
C GLN A 24 6.16 15.16 30.97
N LYS A 25 6.69 14.55 29.91
CA LYS A 25 8.05 14.81 29.41
C LYS A 25 8.23 16.26 28.93
N ASN A 26 7.21 16.82 28.28
CA ASN A 26 7.23 18.23 27.87
C ASN A 26 7.14 19.17 29.07
N GLU A 27 6.23 18.89 30.00
CA GLU A 27 6.09 19.69 31.23
C GLU A 27 7.35 19.62 32.11
N THR A 28 8.02 18.47 32.19
CA THR A 28 9.26 18.31 32.96
C THR A 28 10.47 18.96 32.31
N LEU A 29 10.50 19.10 30.98
CA LEU A 29 11.50 19.91 30.27
C LEU A 29 11.33 21.40 30.61
N ASP A 30 10.10 21.91 30.56
CA ASP A 30 9.79 23.29 30.95
C ASP A 30 10.08 23.52 32.45
N HIS A 31 9.81 22.51 33.28
CA HIS A 31 10.09 22.55 34.71
C HIS A 31 11.59 22.42 35.03
N LEU A 32 12.38 21.71 34.22
CA LEU A 32 13.84 21.63 34.34
C LEU A 32 14.48 22.99 34.00
N ILE A 33 13.96 23.65 32.98
CA ILE A 33 14.38 25.01 32.60
C ILE A 33 14.02 26.00 33.71
N SER A 34 12.84 25.86 34.35
CA SER A 34 12.42 26.76 35.43
C SER A 34 13.14 26.53 36.77
N LEU A 35 13.56 25.29 37.06
CA LEU A 35 14.34 24.93 38.25
C LEU A 35 15.83 25.29 38.11
N SER A 36 16.33 25.42 36.88
CA SER A 36 17.71 25.81 36.63
C SER A 36 17.90 27.31 36.89
N GLY A 37 18.65 27.65 37.95
CA GLY A 37 18.88 29.03 38.35
C GLY A 37 19.78 29.78 37.36
N ALA A 38 19.74 31.12 37.39
CA ALA A 38 20.52 31.98 36.49
C ALA A 38 22.03 31.66 36.50
N VAL A 39 22.59 31.16 37.61
CA VAL A 39 23.99 30.71 37.69
C VAL A 39 24.21 29.39 36.95
N GLN A 40 23.28 28.42 37.01
CA GLN A 40 23.38 27.15 36.29
C GLN A 40 23.13 27.33 34.79
N LEU A 41 22.17 28.18 34.42
CA LEU A 41 21.93 28.59 33.02
C LEU A 41 23.11 29.41 32.46
N ARG A 42 23.75 30.25 33.29
CA ARG A 42 24.97 31.01 32.92
C ARG A 42 26.24 30.15 32.99
N HIS A 43 26.28 29.07 33.77
CA HIS A 43 27.37 28.08 33.74
C HIS A 43 27.24 27.17 32.52
N LEU A 44 26.00 26.83 32.14
CA LEU A 44 25.66 26.30 30.82
C LEU A 44 26.13 27.30 29.76
N SER A 45 25.68 28.56 29.73
CA SER A 45 26.01 29.50 28.64
C SER A 45 27.48 29.97 28.59
N ASN A 46 28.13 30.28 29.71
CA ASN A 46 29.49 30.88 29.73
C ASN A 46 30.60 29.84 29.58
N ASN A 47 30.44 28.60 30.06
CA ASN A 47 31.33 27.52 29.66
C ASN A 47 30.97 26.99 28.27
N LEU A 48 29.72 27.16 27.81
CA LEU A 48 29.37 26.98 26.40
C LEU A 48 30.00 28.06 25.52
N GLU A 49 30.33 29.27 25.98
CA GLU A 49 30.89 30.35 25.12
C GLU A 49 32.33 30.10 24.67
N THR A 50 33.13 29.43 25.51
CA THR A 50 34.46 28.92 25.13
C THR A 50 34.41 27.51 24.52
N LEU A 51 33.29 26.80 24.67
CA LEU A 51 32.96 25.53 24.01
C LEU A 51 32.03 25.72 22.79
N LEU A 52 31.76 26.97 22.33
CA LEU A 52 30.60 27.35 21.48
C LEU A 52 30.70 26.90 20.03
N LYS A 53 31.68 26.06 19.73
CA LYS A 53 31.80 25.30 18.48
C LYS A 53 31.77 23.79 18.71
N ARG A 54 31.04 23.29 19.71
CA ARG A 54 30.85 21.84 19.89
C ARG A 54 29.39 21.47 20.11
N ASP A 55 28.80 21.00 19.01
CA ASP A 55 27.89 19.87 18.88
C ASP A 55 27.12 19.45 20.18
N PHE A 56 25.88 19.93 20.35
CA PHE A 56 25.01 19.64 21.50
C PHE A 56 24.72 18.15 21.71
N LEU A 57 24.67 17.35 20.64
CA LEU A 57 24.52 15.89 20.71
C LEU A 57 25.79 15.18 21.19
N LYS A 58 26.93 15.87 21.18
CA LYS A 58 28.23 15.32 21.54
C LYS A 58 28.52 15.37 23.04
N LEU A 59 27.93 16.31 23.77
CA LEU A 59 28.43 16.68 25.09
C LEU A 59 27.43 16.65 26.24
N LEU A 60 26.11 16.75 26.02
CA LEU A 60 25.20 17.07 27.14
C LEU A 60 23.82 16.40 27.16
N LEU A 61 23.43 15.63 26.15
CA LEU A 61 22.11 14.97 26.14
C LEU A 61 22.26 13.45 26.30
N PRO A 62 21.56 12.82 27.26
CA PRO A 62 21.24 11.40 27.21
C PRO A 62 20.72 11.01 25.82
N LEU A 63 21.06 9.82 25.33
CA LEU A 63 20.67 9.35 24.00
C LEU A 63 19.15 9.43 23.78
N GLU A 64 18.36 9.25 24.84
CA GLU A 64 16.91 9.30 24.83
C GLU A 64 16.35 10.71 24.59
N LEU A 65 16.91 11.73 25.25
CA LEU A 65 16.55 13.13 25.01
C LEU A 65 16.97 13.57 23.59
N SER A 66 18.09 13.04 23.11
CA SER A 66 18.54 13.25 21.73
C SER A 66 17.53 12.65 20.73
N PHE A 67 17.06 11.43 20.96
CA PHE A 67 16.05 10.77 20.11
C PHE A 67 14.71 11.49 20.15
N TYR A 68 14.27 11.95 21.31
CA TYR A 68 13.04 12.73 21.44
C TYR A 68 13.10 14.02 20.61
N LEU A 69 14.18 14.81 20.70
CA LEU A 69 14.34 16.03 19.91
C LEU A 69 14.40 15.74 18.40
N LEU A 70 15.08 14.66 18.00
CA LEU A 70 15.17 14.26 16.59
C LEU A 70 13.80 13.85 16.00
N LYS A 71 12.86 13.36 16.82
CA LYS A 71 11.50 13.03 16.38
C LYS A 71 10.69 14.23 15.87
N TRP A 72 11.01 15.43 16.35
CA TRP A 72 10.32 16.66 15.95
C TRP A 72 10.88 17.30 14.68
N LEU A 73 12.00 16.79 14.16
CA LEU A 73 12.62 17.29 12.95
C LEU A 73 12.04 16.58 11.73
N ASP A 74 11.79 17.34 10.67
CA ASP A 74 11.43 16.77 9.38
C ASP A 74 12.62 15.96 8.81
N PRO A 75 12.36 14.91 8.02
CA PRO A 75 13.44 14.03 7.63
C PRO A 75 14.42 14.63 6.60
N GLN A 76 14.09 15.76 5.96
CA GLN A 76 15.05 16.56 5.20
C GLN A 76 16.05 17.27 6.14
N THR A 77 15.58 17.88 7.23
CA THR A 77 16.45 18.44 8.27
C THR A 77 17.27 17.36 8.97
N LEU A 78 16.73 16.15 9.19
CA LEU A 78 17.52 15.04 9.75
C LEU A 78 18.68 14.61 8.84
N LEU A 79 18.48 14.67 7.52
CA LEU A 79 19.55 14.39 6.56
C LEU A 79 20.63 15.47 6.57
N THR A 80 20.26 16.76 6.66
CA THR A 80 21.25 17.84 6.79
C THR A 80 22.02 17.71 8.09
N CYS A 81 21.33 17.40 9.19
CA CYS A 81 21.88 17.07 10.50
C CYS A 81 22.87 15.90 10.45
N CYS A 82 22.62 14.86 9.65
CA CYS A 82 23.56 13.75 9.46
C CYS A 82 24.88 14.18 8.79
N LEU A 83 24.90 15.28 8.04
CA LEU A 83 26.09 15.80 7.36
C LEU A 83 26.96 16.68 8.28
N VAL A 84 26.41 17.13 9.41
CA VAL A 84 27.10 18.04 10.35
C VAL A 84 28.28 17.35 11.05
N SER A 85 28.16 16.07 11.41
CA SER A 85 29.16 15.37 12.23
C SER A 85 28.99 13.84 12.17
N LYS A 86 30.09 13.09 12.26
CA LYS A 86 30.06 11.61 12.34
C LYS A 86 29.25 11.12 13.55
N GLN A 87 29.22 11.90 14.64
CA GLN A 87 28.49 11.55 15.84
C GLN A 87 26.99 11.79 15.68
N TRP A 88 26.59 12.90 15.03
CA TRP A 88 25.20 13.12 14.60
C TRP A 88 24.70 11.99 13.72
N ASN A 89 25.49 11.60 12.72
CA ASN A 89 25.15 10.50 11.83
C ASN A 89 24.98 9.19 12.61
N LYS A 90 25.85 8.91 13.59
CA LYS A 90 25.74 7.71 14.44
C LYS A 90 24.50 7.71 15.32
N VAL A 91 24.16 8.85 15.94
CA VAL A 91 22.98 8.99 16.81
C VAL A 91 21.69 8.91 15.99
N ILE A 92 21.58 9.67 14.89
CA ILE A 92 20.40 9.65 14.02
C ILE A 92 20.22 8.29 13.35
N SER A 93 21.31 7.63 12.95
CA SER A 93 21.24 6.29 12.36
C SER A 93 21.04 5.18 13.39
N ALA A 94 21.06 5.49 14.69
CA ALA A 94 20.72 4.53 15.76
C ALA A 94 19.27 4.69 16.23
N CYS A 95 18.61 5.80 15.90
CA CYS A 95 17.23 6.05 16.28
C CYS A 95 16.27 5.43 15.27
N THR A 96 15.69 4.27 15.58
CA THR A 96 14.72 3.59 14.70
C THR A 96 13.42 4.37 14.61
N GLU A 97 12.93 4.92 15.72
CA GLU A 97 11.65 5.64 15.83
C GLU A 97 11.54 6.86 14.89
N VAL A 98 12.67 7.51 14.60
CA VAL A 98 12.71 8.68 13.71
C VAL A 98 12.50 8.29 12.24
N TRP A 99 12.89 7.07 11.86
CA TRP A 99 12.76 6.58 10.49
C TRP A 99 11.57 5.60 10.31
N GLN A 100 11.12 4.96 11.39
CA GLN A 100 9.93 4.11 11.46
C GLN A 100 8.67 4.96 11.57
N THR A 101 8.27 5.59 10.47
CA THR A 101 6.94 6.20 10.36
C THR A 101 5.98 5.37 9.51
N ILE A 102 6.43 4.25 8.92
CA ILE A 102 5.68 3.55 7.86
C ILE A 102 5.59 2.02 8.05
N ASP A 103 6.42 1.35 8.87
CA ASP A 103 6.32 -0.11 9.07
C ASP A 103 6.99 -0.57 10.39
N ASP A 104 6.22 -1.26 11.25
CA ASP A 104 6.65 -1.76 12.57
C ASP A 104 7.50 -3.05 12.50
N SER A 105 7.61 -3.66 11.31
CA SER A 105 8.17 -5.01 11.14
C SER A 105 9.71 -5.08 11.15
N VAL A 106 10.42 -3.98 10.87
CA VAL A 106 11.89 -3.97 10.75
C VAL A 106 12.50 -2.94 11.70
N GLN A 107 13.15 -3.39 12.77
CA GLN A 107 13.86 -2.52 13.73
C GLN A 107 15.31 -2.22 13.30
N ASP A 108 15.53 -1.72 12.08
CA ASP A 108 16.85 -1.27 11.63
C ASP A 108 16.79 0.15 11.05
N ALA A 109 17.29 1.12 11.81
CA ALA A 109 17.34 2.53 11.44
C ALA A 109 18.21 2.77 10.19
N LEU A 110 19.24 1.96 9.96
CA LEU A 110 20.08 2.06 8.77
C LEU A 110 19.33 1.62 7.51
N HIS A 111 18.47 0.60 7.63
CA HIS A 111 17.59 0.16 6.56
C HIS A 111 16.60 1.26 6.17
N TRP A 112 15.87 1.82 7.15
CA TRP A 112 14.86 2.85 6.88
C TRP A 112 15.44 4.14 6.33
N LYS A 113 16.62 4.56 6.81
CA LYS A 113 17.35 5.69 6.23
C LYS A 113 17.68 5.48 4.75
N LYS A 114 18.08 4.26 4.35
CA LYS A 114 18.33 3.92 2.93
C LYS A 114 17.04 3.95 2.12
N VAL A 115 15.95 3.41 2.65
CA VAL A 115 14.62 3.43 2.02
C VAL A 115 14.16 4.86 1.79
N TYR A 116 14.24 5.70 2.80
CA TYR A 116 13.86 7.11 2.73
C TYR A 116 14.70 7.90 1.72
N LEU A 117 16.02 7.74 1.73
CA LEU A 117 16.90 8.37 0.74
C LEU A 117 16.57 7.93 -0.68
N LYS A 118 16.30 6.63 -0.90
CA LYS A 118 15.89 6.11 -2.20
C LYS A 118 14.55 6.70 -2.65
N ALA A 119 13.60 6.88 -1.74
CA ALA A 119 12.31 7.51 -2.01
C ALA A 119 12.45 8.99 -2.40
N ILE A 120 13.23 9.79 -1.64
CA ILE A 120 13.51 11.19 -1.99
C ILE A 120 14.17 11.29 -3.37
N LEU A 121 15.19 10.47 -3.63
CA LEU A 121 15.89 10.49 -4.92
C LEU A 121 14.91 10.19 -6.06
N ARG A 122 14.03 9.19 -5.87
CA ARG A 122 13.02 8.83 -6.87
C ARG A 122 11.99 9.94 -7.08
N MET A 123 11.57 10.63 -6.02
CA MET A 123 10.66 11.79 -6.12
C MET A 123 11.29 12.93 -6.91
N LYS A 124 12.56 13.28 -6.63
CA LYS A 124 13.29 14.30 -7.40
C LYS A 124 13.45 13.90 -8.87
N GLN A 125 13.84 12.66 -9.14
CA GLN A 125 13.97 12.18 -10.51
C GLN A 125 12.63 12.18 -11.29
N LEU A 126 11.50 12.00 -10.61
CA LEU A 126 10.16 12.12 -11.19
C LEU A 126 9.83 13.58 -11.51
N GLU A 127 10.16 14.53 -10.63
CA GLU A 127 9.99 15.97 -10.84
C GLU A 127 10.85 16.50 -11.98
N ASP A 128 12.09 16.03 -12.09
CA ASP A 128 13.05 16.45 -13.11
C ASP A 128 12.81 15.79 -14.48
N HIS A 129 11.80 14.92 -14.61
CA HIS A 129 11.50 14.11 -15.81
C HIS A 129 12.65 13.20 -16.30
N GLU A 130 13.72 13.04 -15.51
CA GLU A 130 14.90 12.25 -15.87
C GLU A 130 14.71 10.74 -15.63
N ALA A 131 13.69 10.32 -14.88
CA ALA A 131 13.47 8.91 -14.54
C ALA A 131 12.48 8.20 -15.47
N PHE A 132 12.94 7.77 -16.64
CA PHE A 132 12.36 6.57 -17.27
C PHE A 132 13.44 5.75 -17.99
N GLU A 133 14.11 4.85 -17.27
CA GLU A 133 14.60 3.63 -17.94
C GLU A 133 13.38 2.88 -18.43
N THR A 134 13.16 2.87 -19.75
CA THR A 134 12.08 2.13 -20.38
C THR A 134 12.62 0.78 -20.83
N SER A 135 12.12 -0.29 -20.23
CA SER A 135 12.36 -1.65 -20.71
C SER A 135 11.17 -2.11 -21.55
N SER A 136 11.43 -2.72 -22.70
CA SER A 136 10.39 -3.31 -23.55
C SER A 136 10.34 -4.82 -23.31
N LEU A 137 9.18 -5.29 -22.84
CA LEU A 137 8.92 -6.71 -22.65
C LEU A 137 8.32 -7.27 -23.94
N ILE A 138 9.17 -7.89 -24.76
CA ILE A 138 8.78 -8.43 -26.06
C ILE A 138 8.52 -9.94 -25.92
N GLY A 139 7.34 -10.40 -26.30
CA GLY A 139 7.07 -11.84 -26.35
C GLY A 139 5.66 -12.26 -26.75
N HIS A 140 4.67 -11.37 -26.71
CA HIS A 140 3.36 -11.65 -27.29
C HIS A 140 3.36 -11.38 -28.80
N SER A 141 2.68 -12.23 -29.57
CA SER A 141 2.57 -12.08 -31.03
C SER A 141 1.32 -11.32 -31.48
N ALA A 142 0.42 -11.00 -30.55
CA ALA A 142 -0.81 -10.27 -30.80
C ALA A 142 -1.06 -9.19 -29.73
N ARG A 143 -2.26 -8.60 -29.75
CA ARG A 143 -2.65 -7.54 -28.81
C ARG A 143 -2.68 -8.09 -27.38
N VAL A 144 -2.15 -7.31 -26.43
CA VAL A 144 -2.27 -7.60 -25.00
C VAL A 144 -3.49 -6.86 -24.48
N TYR A 145 -4.48 -7.59 -23.97
CA TYR A 145 -5.73 -7.01 -23.47
C TYR A 145 -5.73 -6.82 -21.97
N ALA A 146 -5.06 -7.71 -21.24
CA ALA A 146 -5.10 -7.74 -19.79
C ALA A 146 -3.70 -7.64 -19.20
N LEU A 147 -3.60 -6.87 -18.11
CA LEU A 147 -2.38 -6.63 -17.35
C LEU A 147 -2.74 -6.67 -15.87
N TYR A 148 -1.94 -7.39 -15.07
CA TYR A 148 -2.05 -7.38 -13.62
C TYR A 148 -0.65 -7.36 -13.01
N TYR A 149 -0.39 -6.45 -12.07
CA TYR A 149 0.90 -6.30 -11.42
C TYR A 149 0.76 -6.58 -9.92
N LYS A 150 1.66 -7.39 -9.37
CA LYS A 150 1.75 -7.70 -7.94
C LYS A 150 3.20 -8.00 -7.58
N ASP A 151 3.73 -7.30 -6.57
CA ASP A 151 5.02 -7.59 -5.91
C ASP A 151 6.23 -7.74 -6.85
N GLY A 152 6.32 -6.90 -7.90
CA GLY A 152 7.42 -6.94 -8.86
C GLY A 152 7.22 -7.90 -10.02
N LEU A 153 6.14 -8.68 -10.01
CA LEU A 153 5.72 -9.56 -11.09
C LEU A 153 4.57 -8.92 -11.88
N LEU A 154 4.66 -9.00 -13.20
CA LEU A 154 3.63 -8.54 -14.13
C LEU A 154 3.07 -9.74 -14.88
N CYS A 155 1.76 -9.93 -14.85
CA CYS A 155 1.09 -10.91 -15.69
C CYS A 155 0.39 -10.22 -16.86
N THR A 156 0.55 -10.78 -18.05
CA THR A 156 -0.06 -10.32 -19.29
C THR A 156 -0.93 -11.41 -19.90
N GLY A 157 -2.12 -11.02 -20.36
CA GLY A 157 -3.01 -11.86 -21.16
C GLY A 157 -3.19 -11.28 -22.56
N SER A 158 -3.04 -12.12 -23.59
CA SER A 158 -3.08 -11.69 -24.98
C SER A 158 -4.07 -12.49 -25.83
N ASP A 159 -4.39 -11.92 -26.99
CA ASP A 159 -5.14 -12.57 -28.07
C ASP A 159 -4.36 -13.71 -28.75
N ASP A 160 -3.05 -13.81 -28.51
CA ASP A 160 -2.20 -14.87 -29.07
C ASP A 160 -2.39 -16.25 -28.40
N LEU A 161 -3.45 -16.40 -27.61
CA LEU A 161 -3.75 -17.61 -26.84
C LEU A 161 -2.68 -17.92 -25.79
N SER A 162 -2.05 -16.88 -25.21
CA SER A 162 -1.10 -17.07 -24.12
C SER A 162 -1.28 -16.07 -22.98
N ALA A 163 -0.92 -16.54 -21.79
CA ALA A 163 -0.66 -15.71 -20.63
C ALA A 163 0.80 -15.84 -20.22
N LYS A 164 1.45 -14.71 -19.93
CA LYS A 164 2.87 -14.66 -19.56
C LYS A 164 3.03 -13.96 -18.22
N LEU A 165 4.01 -14.42 -17.45
CA LEU A 165 4.45 -13.79 -16.20
C LEU A 165 5.86 -13.24 -16.41
N TRP A 166 6.06 -11.98 -16.05
CA TRP A 166 7.28 -11.23 -16.24
C TRP A 166 7.80 -10.76 -14.91
N ASP A 167 9.12 -10.84 -14.72
CA ASP A 167 9.80 -10.16 -13.64
C ASP A 167 10.18 -8.76 -14.12
N VAL A 168 9.61 -7.73 -13.47
CA VAL A 168 9.80 -6.33 -13.85
C VAL A 168 11.22 -5.85 -13.57
N SER A 169 11.92 -6.45 -12.60
CA SER A 169 13.28 -6.07 -12.24
C SER A 169 14.31 -6.54 -13.27
N THR A 170 14.12 -7.74 -13.81
CA THR A 170 15.03 -8.34 -14.80
C THR A 170 14.56 -8.16 -16.24
N GLY A 171 13.27 -7.86 -16.44
CA GLY A 171 12.62 -7.80 -17.74
C GLY A 171 12.43 -9.17 -18.41
N GLN A 172 12.63 -10.27 -17.67
CA GLN A 172 12.54 -11.62 -18.22
C GLN A 172 11.13 -12.20 -18.07
N CYS A 173 10.72 -12.98 -19.06
CA CYS A 173 9.52 -13.82 -18.99
C CYS A 173 9.83 -15.04 -18.11
N VAL A 174 9.25 -15.09 -16.92
CA VAL A 174 9.41 -16.18 -15.95
C VAL A 174 8.61 -17.41 -16.39
N TYR A 175 7.33 -17.21 -16.73
CA TYR A 175 6.43 -18.26 -17.20
C TYR A 175 5.67 -17.81 -18.44
N GLY A 176 5.37 -18.76 -19.32
CA GLY A 176 4.49 -18.57 -20.46
C GLY A 176 3.64 -19.81 -20.65
N ILE A 177 2.33 -19.66 -20.49
CA ILE A 177 1.37 -20.76 -20.61
C ILE A 177 0.48 -20.53 -21.83
N GLN A 178 0.12 -21.63 -22.50
CA GLN A 178 -0.82 -21.59 -23.61
C GLN A 178 -2.25 -21.72 -23.06
N THR A 179 -3.07 -20.72 -23.32
CA THR A 179 -4.39 -20.51 -22.75
C THR A 179 -5.44 -20.34 -23.86
N HIS A 180 -6.61 -19.84 -23.51
CA HIS A 180 -7.56 -19.24 -24.44
C HIS A 180 -7.20 -17.77 -24.75
N THR A 181 -7.99 -17.09 -25.56
CA THR A 181 -7.85 -15.64 -25.81
C THR A 181 -8.09 -14.88 -24.51
N CYS A 182 -7.08 -14.25 -23.93
CA CYS A 182 -7.19 -13.67 -22.59
C CYS A 182 -7.67 -12.22 -22.66
N ALA A 183 -8.94 -12.00 -22.31
CA ALA A 183 -9.53 -10.66 -22.16
C ALA A 183 -9.31 -10.09 -20.75
N ALA A 184 -9.19 -10.95 -19.74
CA ALA A 184 -8.91 -10.57 -18.36
C ALA A 184 -7.89 -11.52 -17.73
N VAL A 185 -7.04 -11.01 -16.84
CA VAL A 185 -6.11 -11.82 -16.06
C VAL A 185 -5.98 -11.28 -14.64
N LYS A 186 -5.95 -12.18 -13.68
CA LYS A 186 -5.52 -11.92 -12.31
C LYS A 186 -4.65 -13.10 -11.89
N PHE A 187 -3.58 -12.85 -11.15
CA PHE A 187 -2.78 -13.94 -10.59
C PHE A 187 -2.50 -13.71 -9.12
N ASP A 188 -2.27 -14.83 -8.46
CA ASP A 188 -1.57 -14.93 -7.21
C ASP A 188 -0.30 -15.76 -7.47
N GLU A 189 0.66 -15.74 -6.55
CA GLU A 189 2.05 -16.20 -6.73
C GLU A 189 2.21 -17.50 -7.55
N GLN A 190 1.25 -18.43 -7.48
CA GLN A 190 1.29 -19.71 -8.20
C GLN A 190 0.18 -19.94 -9.24
N LYS A 191 -0.91 -19.18 -9.21
CA LYS A 191 -2.15 -19.50 -9.95
C LYS A 191 -2.65 -18.27 -10.70
N PRO A 192 -2.61 -18.27 -12.04
CA PRO A 192 -3.34 -17.27 -12.81
C PRO A 192 -4.77 -17.74 -13.09
N VAL A 193 -5.69 -16.79 -13.06
CA VAL A 193 -7.06 -16.92 -13.52
C VAL A 193 -7.26 -16.03 -14.73
N THR A 194 -7.77 -16.60 -15.81
CA THR A 194 -7.97 -15.92 -17.08
C THR A 194 -9.45 -15.93 -17.48
N GLY A 195 -9.96 -14.78 -17.89
CA GLY A 195 -11.27 -14.63 -18.55
C GLY A 195 -11.10 -14.44 -20.05
N SER A 196 -12.01 -15.01 -20.83
CA SER A 196 -11.84 -15.11 -22.28
C SER A 196 -12.95 -14.53 -23.14
N PHE A 197 -12.62 -14.26 -24.41
CA PHE A 197 -13.59 -14.08 -25.48
C PHE A 197 -14.35 -15.35 -25.86
N ASP A 198 -13.91 -16.55 -25.41
CA ASP A 198 -14.63 -17.81 -25.61
C ASP A 198 -15.80 -18.03 -24.63
N ASN A 199 -16.13 -17.02 -23.82
CA ASN A 199 -17.16 -17.02 -22.78
C ASN A 199 -16.83 -17.89 -21.56
N THR A 200 -15.56 -18.28 -21.38
CA THR A 200 -15.13 -19.13 -20.28
C THR A 200 -14.14 -18.43 -19.36
N VAL A 201 -14.06 -18.93 -18.14
CA VAL A 201 -12.98 -18.60 -17.21
C VAL A 201 -12.20 -19.88 -16.94
N ALA A 202 -10.90 -19.76 -16.74
CA ALA A 202 -10.03 -20.89 -16.41
C ALA A 202 -9.02 -20.50 -15.34
N CYS A 203 -8.76 -21.43 -14.43
CA CYS A 203 -7.60 -21.37 -13.53
C CYS A 203 -6.50 -22.24 -14.11
N TRP A 204 -5.27 -21.79 -13.96
CA TRP A 204 -4.09 -22.51 -14.41
C TRP A 204 -3.08 -22.62 -13.27
N GLU A 205 -2.04 -23.40 -13.52
CA GLU A 205 -0.88 -23.50 -12.66
C GLU A 205 0.35 -23.08 -13.48
N TRP A 206 1.14 -22.13 -12.96
CA TRP A 206 2.31 -21.60 -13.69
C TRP A 206 3.39 -22.66 -13.94
N SER A 207 3.64 -23.52 -12.96
CA SER A 207 4.73 -24.52 -12.97
C SER A 207 4.51 -25.61 -14.02
N SER A 208 3.26 -26.09 -14.16
CA SER A 208 2.90 -27.17 -15.08
C SER A 208 2.32 -26.66 -16.40
N GLY A 209 1.80 -25.42 -16.42
CA GLY A 209 0.97 -24.90 -17.51
C GLY A 209 -0.38 -25.62 -17.66
N ALA A 210 -0.73 -26.49 -16.71
CA ALA A 210 -1.97 -27.25 -16.76
C ALA A 210 -3.16 -26.37 -16.36
N ARG A 211 -4.29 -26.61 -17.02
CA ARG A 211 -5.58 -26.04 -16.60
C ARG A 211 -6.10 -26.81 -15.40
N THR A 212 -6.15 -26.15 -14.24
CA THR A 212 -6.64 -26.76 -13.00
C THR A 212 -8.16 -26.72 -12.91
N GLN A 213 -8.77 -25.61 -13.31
CA GLN A 213 -10.23 -25.46 -13.32
C GLN A 213 -10.75 -24.80 -14.59
N HIS A 214 -12.00 -25.13 -14.92
CA HIS A 214 -12.69 -24.61 -16.08
C HIS A 214 -14.13 -24.25 -15.73
N PHE A 215 -14.42 -22.96 -15.75
CA PHE A 215 -15.73 -22.41 -15.42
C PHE A 215 -16.51 -22.15 -16.71
N ARG A 216 -17.64 -22.84 -16.87
CA ARG A 216 -18.57 -22.70 -18.00
C ARG A 216 -19.91 -22.21 -17.50
N GLY A 217 -20.49 -21.24 -18.20
CA GLY A 217 -21.84 -20.77 -17.89
C GLY A 217 -22.13 -19.34 -18.34
N HIS A 218 -21.11 -18.53 -18.62
CA HIS A 218 -21.31 -17.27 -19.32
C HIS A 218 -21.71 -17.52 -20.79
N THR A 219 -22.56 -16.66 -21.32
CA THR A 219 -23.02 -16.71 -22.71
C THR A 219 -22.42 -15.60 -23.57
N GLY A 220 -21.54 -14.80 -22.98
CA GLY A 220 -20.80 -13.73 -23.64
C GLY A 220 -19.37 -13.63 -23.11
N VAL A 221 -18.59 -12.76 -23.74
CA VAL A 221 -17.18 -12.50 -23.44
C VAL A 221 -16.99 -12.14 -21.97
N VAL A 222 -15.99 -12.70 -21.31
CA VAL A 222 -15.64 -12.34 -19.93
C VAL A 222 -14.62 -11.22 -19.93
N PHE A 223 -15.03 -10.03 -19.51
CA PHE A 223 -14.19 -8.81 -19.53
C PHE A 223 -13.39 -8.60 -18.25
N SER A 224 -13.82 -9.18 -17.13
CA SER A 224 -13.15 -8.98 -15.85
C SER A 224 -13.30 -10.21 -14.97
N VAL A 225 -12.23 -10.53 -14.26
CA VAL A 225 -12.21 -11.60 -13.25
C VAL A 225 -11.55 -11.07 -11.99
N ASP A 226 -12.06 -11.49 -10.84
CA ASP A 226 -11.46 -11.23 -9.55
C ASP A 226 -11.71 -12.43 -8.62
N TYR A 227 -10.80 -12.72 -7.71
CA TYR A 227 -10.94 -13.87 -6.81
C TYR A 227 -10.23 -13.67 -5.48
N ASN A 228 -10.64 -14.48 -4.51
CA ASN A 228 -10.06 -14.57 -3.19
C ASN A 228 -9.92 -16.05 -2.78
N ASP A 229 -8.68 -16.50 -2.55
CA ASP A 229 -8.40 -17.85 -2.06
C ASP A 229 -8.95 -18.12 -0.66
N GLU A 230 -8.97 -17.12 0.24
CA GLU A 230 -9.45 -17.31 1.63
C GLU A 230 -10.94 -17.70 1.67
N LEU A 231 -11.72 -17.16 0.74
CA LEU A 231 -13.15 -17.43 0.64
C LEU A 231 -13.49 -18.59 -0.29
N ASP A 232 -12.52 -19.10 -1.04
CA ASP A 232 -12.73 -20.02 -2.16
C ASP A 232 -13.70 -19.45 -3.21
N ILE A 233 -13.66 -18.14 -3.46
CA ILE A 233 -14.59 -17.43 -4.34
C ILE A 233 -13.85 -16.81 -5.53
N LEU A 234 -14.36 -17.07 -6.72
CA LEU A 234 -14.05 -16.38 -7.97
C LEU A 234 -15.29 -15.62 -8.44
N VAL A 235 -15.10 -14.43 -8.97
CA VAL A 235 -16.14 -13.61 -9.58
C VAL A 235 -15.75 -13.20 -10.99
N SER A 236 -16.71 -13.22 -11.91
CA SER A 236 -16.51 -12.80 -13.29
C SER A 236 -17.64 -11.91 -13.79
N GLY A 237 -17.28 -10.87 -14.56
CA GLY A 237 -18.20 -9.97 -15.26
C GLY A 237 -18.13 -10.19 -16.77
N SER A 238 -19.29 -10.23 -17.42
CA SER A 238 -19.42 -10.67 -18.81
C SER A 238 -20.27 -9.73 -19.68
N ALA A 239 -20.10 -9.89 -21.00
CA ALA A 239 -20.93 -9.32 -22.04
C ALA A 239 -22.37 -9.86 -22.06
N ASP A 240 -22.67 -10.89 -21.28
CA ASP A 240 -24.04 -11.39 -21.07
C ASP A 240 -24.86 -10.60 -20.04
N PHE A 241 -24.32 -9.47 -19.57
CA PHE A 241 -24.93 -8.57 -18.58
C PHE A 241 -25.07 -9.20 -17.18
N THR A 242 -24.36 -10.30 -16.92
CA THR A 242 -24.38 -10.96 -15.61
C THR A 242 -23.02 -10.93 -14.93
N VAL A 243 -23.07 -11.01 -13.61
CA VAL A 243 -21.91 -11.31 -12.77
C VAL A 243 -22.10 -12.70 -12.21
N LYS A 244 -21.11 -13.58 -12.38
CA LYS A 244 -21.17 -14.94 -11.82
C LYS A 244 -20.17 -15.08 -10.69
N VAL A 245 -20.64 -15.72 -9.63
CA VAL A 245 -19.85 -16.10 -8.45
C VAL A 245 -19.63 -17.60 -8.54
N TRP A 246 -18.39 -18.04 -8.45
CA TRP A 246 -17.95 -19.41 -8.61
C TRP A 246 -17.21 -19.88 -7.37
N ALA A 247 -17.33 -21.17 -7.07
CA ALA A 247 -16.45 -21.85 -6.11
C ALA A 247 -15.11 -22.11 -6.80
N LEU A 248 -14.03 -21.49 -6.31
CA LEU A 248 -12.71 -21.53 -6.94
C LEU A 248 -12.14 -22.96 -6.98
N SER A 249 -12.29 -23.72 -5.90
CA SER A 249 -11.82 -25.11 -5.79
C SER A 249 -12.67 -26.12 -6.55
N ALA A 250 -13.99 -25.92 -6.62
CA ALA A 250 -14.93 -26.88 -7.19
C ALA A 250 -15.24 -26.63 -8.67
N GLY A 251 -14.96 -25.44 -9.19
CA GLY A 251 -15.28 -25.09 -10.58
C GLY A 251 -16.78 -24.81 -10.83
N THR A 252 -17.60 -24.76 -9.77
CA THR A 252 -19.07 -24.68 -9.88
C THR A 252 -19.57 -23.25 -9.77
N CYS A 253 -20.65 -22.93 -10.47
CA CYS A 253 -21.33 -21.63 -10.34
C CYS A 253 -22.16 -21.64 -9.06
N LEU A 254 -21.82 -20.78 -8.10
CA LEU A 254 -22.54 -20.63 -6.84
C LEU A 254 -23.74 -19.69 -7.00
N ASN A 255 -23.55 -18.57 -7.71
CA ASN A 255 -24.61 -17.59 -7.90
C ASN A 255 -24.46 -16.87 -9.26
N THR A 256 -25.59 -16.45 -9.83
CA THR A 256 -25.65 -15.57 -11.00
C THR A 256 -26.40 -14.31 -10.62
N LEU A 257 -25.66 -13.21 -10.51
CA LEU A 257 -26.17 -11.90 -10.17
C LEU A 257 -26.63 -11.21 -11.46
N THR A 258 -27.93 -10.99 -11.54
CA THR A 258 -28.60 -10.34 -12.67
C THR A 258 -29.04 -8.93 -12.28
N GLY A 259 -29.09 -8.02 -13.25
CA GLY A 259 -29.65 -6.69 -13.04
C GLY A 259 -28.91 -5.58 -13.78
N HIS A 260 -27.75 -5.87 -14.36
CA HIS A 260 -27.09 -4.97 -15.30
C HIS A 260 -27.85 -4.93 -16.61
N THR A 261 -27.81 -3.78 -17.27
CA THR A 261 -28.47 -3.56 -18.58
C THR A 261 -27.50 -3.53 -19.74
N GLU A 262 -26.20 -3.49 -19.44
CA GLU A 262 -25.09 -3.43 -20.39
C GLU A 262 -23.96 -4.39 -19.98
N TRP A 263 -22.93 -4.50 -20.83
CA TRP A 263 -21.77 -5.35 -20.58
C TRP A 263 -21.12 -5.01 -19.24
N VAL A 264 -20.90 -6.02 -18.41
CA VAL A 264 -20.17 -5.85 -17.16
C VAL A 264 -18.69 -5.79 -17.48
N THR A 265 -18.13 -4.59 -17.39
CA THR A 265 -16.75 -4.29 -17.81
C THR A 265 -15.74 -4.51 -16.70
N LYS A 266 -16.15 -4.42 -15.43
CA LYS A 266 -15.27 -4.55 -14.27
C LYS A 266 -15.98 -5.25 -13.12
N VAL A 267 -15.26 -6.16 -12.45
CA VAL A 267 -15.65 -6.70 -11.14
C VAL A 267 -14.49 -6.53 -10.16
N VAL A 268 -14.81 -6.24 -8.91
CA VAL A 268 -13.83 -6.11 -7.82
C VAL A 268 -14.38 -6.81 -6.58
N LEU A 269 -13.59 -7.72 -6.02
CA LEU A 269 -13.86 -8.44 -4.78
C LEU A 269 -12.88 -7.96 -3.72
N GLN A 270 -13.37 -7.22 -2.72
CA GLN A 270 -12.51 -6.63 -1.70
C GLN A 270 -13.16 -6.67 -0.32
N LYS A 271 -12.31 -6.80 0.71
CA LYS A 271 -12.72 -6.71 2.11
C LYS A 271 -13.03 -5.27 2.50
N CYS A 272 -14.19 -5.05 3.09
CA CYS A 272 -14.59 -3.75 3.61
C CYS A 272 -13.77 -3.38 4.84
N LYS A 273 -13.16 -2.19 4.86
CA LYS A 273 -12.39 -1.68 6.01
C LYS A 273 -13.24 -0.79 6.92
N VAL A 274 -14.41 -0.36 6.44
CA VAL A 274 -15.25 0.65 7.10
C VAL A 274 -16.64 0.10 7.38
N LYS A 275 -17.28 0.59 8.45
CA LYS A 275 -18.68 0.27 8.73
C LYS A 275 -19.57 1.13 7.82
N SER A 276 -20.43 0.49 7.05
CA SER A 276 -21.46 1.13 6.22
C SER A 276 -22.85 0.76 6.73
N LEU A 277 -23.89 1.40 6.20
CA LEU A 277 -25.31 1.11 6.54
C LEU A 277 -25.68 -0.38 6.37
N LEU A 278 -25.03 -1.08 5.45
CA LEU A 278 -25.33 -2.48 5.10
C LEU A 278 -24.20 -3.46 5.42
N HIS A 279 -23.01 -2.99 5.81
CA HIS A 279 -21.81 -3.82 5.90
C HIS A 279 -20.98 -3.51 7.14
N SER A 280 -20.42 -4.56 7.75
CA SER A 280 -19.50 -4.45 8.87
C SER A 280 -18.05 -4.44 8.38
N PRO A 281 -17.12 -3.82 9.12
CA PRO A 281 -15.69 -3.95 8.85
C PRO A 281 -15.31 -5.43 8.87
N GLY A 282 -14.76 -5.92 7.77
CA GLY A 282 -14.38 -7.32 7.60
C GLY A 282 -15.26 -8.12 6.64
N ASP A 283 -16.43 -7.61 6.26
CA ASP A 283 -17.29 -8.25 5.26
C ASP A 283 -16.67 -8.12 3.86
N TYR A 284 -16.82 -9.15 3.05
CA TYR A 284 -16.39 -9.13 1.66
C TYR A 284 -17.50 -8.58 0.78
N ILE A 285 -17.12 -7.63 -0.09
CA ILE A 285 -18.04 -6.90 -0.94
C ILE A 285 -17.59 -7.12 -2.38
N LEU A 286 -18.56 -7.46 -3.21
CA LEU A 286 -18.38 -7.52 -4.65
C LEU A 286 -18.94 -6.23 -5.25
N LEU A 287 -18.12 -5.54 -6.03
CA LEU A 287 -18.54 -4.44 -6.87
C LEU A 287 -18.53 -4.88 -8.32
N SER A 288 -19.53 -4.50 -9.08
CA SER A 288 -19.56 -4.67 -10.53
C SER A 288 -19.94 -3.38 -11.21
N ALA A 289 -19.34 -3.12 -12.38
CA ALA A 289 -19.59 -1.93 -13.17
C ALA A 289 -19.96 -2.30 -14.60
N ASP A 290 -21.07 -1.78 -15.08
CA ASP A 290 -21.38 -1.69 -16.50
C ASP A 290 -21.14 -0.27 -17.03
N LYS A 291 -21.63 0.03 -18.24
CA LYS A 291 -21.49 1.34 -18.87
C LYS A 291 -22.19 2.47 -18.09
N TYR A 292 -23.28 2.17 -17.40
CA TYR A 292 -24.23 3.13 -16.83
C TYR A 292 -24.50 2.94 -15.35
N GLU A 293 -23.91 1.95 -14.68
CA GLU A 293 -24.11 1.72 -13.26
C GLU A 293 -23.00 0.90 -12.61
N ILE A 294 -22.70 1.27 -11.36
CA ILE A 294 -21.95 0.43 -10.43
C ILE A 294 -22.95 -0.18 -9.46
N LYS A 295 -22.91 -1.50 -9.34
CA LYS A 295 -23.67 -2.26 -8.36
C LYS A 295 -22.75 -2.82 -7.29
N ILE A 296 -23.29 -2.89 -6.08
CA ILE A 296 -22.63 -3.40 -4.90
C ILE A 296 -23.36 -4.69 -4.53
N TRP A 297 -22.65 -5.73 -4.11
CA TRP A 297 -23.25 -7.03 -3.83
C TRP A 297 -22.70 -7.54 -2.51
N PRO A 298 -23.56 -7.79 -1.50
CA PRO A 298 -23.14 -8.46 -0.28
C PRO A 298 -22.90 -9.94 -0.59
N ILE A 299 -21.73 -10.45 -0.21
CA ILE A 299 -21.42 -11.87 -0.34
C ILE A 299 -21.87 -12.55 0.95
N GLY A 300 -23.14 -12.97 1.00
CA GLY A 300 -23.70 -13.74 2.11
C GLY A 300 -25.13 -13.42 2.55
N ARG A 301 -25.74 -12.33 2.06
CA ARG A 301 -27.17 -12.01 2.25
C ARG A 301 -27.69 -11.31 1.00
N GLU A 302 -28.83 -11.75 0.48
CA GLU A 302 -29.55 -11.04 -0.60
C GLU A 302 -29.94 -9.65 -0.11
N ILE A 303 -29.27 -8.62 -0.61
CA ILE A 303 -29.69 -7.23 -0.45
C ILE A 303 -29.56 -6.56 -1.82
N ASN A 304 -30.68 -6.02 -2.29
CA ASN A 304 -30.75 -5.20 -3.50
C ASN A 304 -29.86 -3.95 -3.34
N CYS A 305 -29.05 -3.66 -4.34
CA CYS A 305 -28.16 -2.50 -4.31
C CYS A 305 -28.48 -1.45 -5.37
N LYS A 306 -28.24 -0.20 -4.93
CA LYS A 306 -28.55 1.04 -5.63
C LYS A 306 -27.73 1.18 -6.92
N SER A 307 -28.42 1.63 -7.96
CA SER A 307 -27.92 2.01 -9.28
C SER A 307 -27.35 3.42 -9.24
N ILE A 308 -26.06 3.59 -9.54
CA ILE A 308 -25.49 4.92 -9.83
C ILE A 308 -24.50 4.80 -10.98
N CYS A 309 -24.65 5.67 -11.97
CA CYS A 309 -23.87 5.68 -13.20
C CYS A 309 -22.38 5.94 -12.99
N LEU A 310 -21.53 5.35 -13.85
CA LEU A 310 -20.37 5.94 -14.53
C LEU A 310 -19.23 4.92 -14.86
N GLN A 311 -18.41 5.28 -15.86
CA GLN A 311 -17.57 4.47 -16.77
C GLN A 311 -16.21 3.92 -16.24
N PRO A 312 -15.26 3.49 -17.11
CA PRO A 312 -14.76 2.12 -17.27
C PRO A 312 -13.60 1.73 -16.34
N ARG A 313 -13.26 2.57 -15.34
CA ARG A 313 -12.19 2.28 -14.37
C ARG A 313 -12.74 2.44 -12.97
N LEU A 314 -13.15 1.32 -12.41
CA LEU A 314 -13.56 1.19 -11.02
C LEU A 314 -12.36 0.77 -10.17
N HIS A 315 -12.12 1.49 -9.08
CA HIS A 315 -11.19 1.09 -8.02
C HIS A 315 -11.88 1.19 -6.66
N PHE A 316 -11.61 0.23 -5.78
CA PHE A 316 -12.14 0.23 -4.43
C PHE A 316 -11.09 -0.24 -3.42
N ASP A 317 -10.77 0.61 -2.45
CA ASP A 317 -9.76 0.32 -1.42
C ASP A 317 -10.39 -0.07 -0.06
N GLY A 318 -11.66 -0.49 -0.07
CA GLY A 318 -12.38 -0.85 1.16
C GLY A 318 -12.92 0.35 1.96
N LYS A 319 -12.66 1.59 1.52
CA LYS A 319 -13.18 2.84 2.09
C LYS A 319 -13.75 3.78 1.04
N TYR A 320 -13.04 3.98 -0.07
CA TYR A 320 -13.49 4.85 -1.15
C TYR A 320 -13.70 4.06 -2.43
N ILE A 321 -14.79 4.36 -3.13
CA ILE A 321 -15.00 3.92 -4.51
C ILE A 321 -14.58 5.07 -5.40
N VAL A 322 -13.68 4.81 -6.35
CA VAL A 322 -13.27 5.79 -7.37
C VAL A 322 -13.70 5.26 -8.73
N CYS A 323 -14.39 6.10 -9.49
CA CYS A 323 -14.76 5.80 -10.87
C CYS A 323 -14.41 6.96 -11.81
N SER A 324 -14.04 6.62 -13.04
CA SER A 324 -13.76 7.61 -14.08
C SER A 324 -14.95 7.73 -15.04
N SER A 325 -15.40 8.95 -15.28
CA SER A 325 -16.47 9.31 -16.20
C SER A 325 -15.94 10.20 -17.34
N ALA A 326 -16.73 10.31 -18.41
CA ALA A 326 -16.53 11.31 -19.46
C ALA A 326 -16.45 12.76 -18.93
N LEU A 327 -17.03 13.03 -17.74
CA LEU A 327 -17.03 14.37 -17.12
C LEU A 327 -15.91 14.59 -16.10
N GLY A 328 -15.23 13.53 -15.64
CA GLY A 328 -14.20 13.63 -14.60
C GLY A 328 -14.03 12.38 -13.74
N LEU A 329 -13.20 12.48 -12.71
CA LEU A 329 -13.05 11.45 -11.68
C LEU A 329 -14.03 11.73 -10.55
N TYR A 330 -14.76 10.69 -10.13
CA TYR A 330 -15.66 10.75 -8.98
C TYR A 330 -15.08 9.88 -7.87
N GLN A 331 -15.06 10.42 -6.66
CA GLN A 331 -14.69 9.71 -5.45
C GLN A 331 -15.90 9.65 -4.53
N TRP A 332 -16.24 8.45 -4.07
CA TRP A 332 -17.35 8.22 -3.16
C TRP A 332 -16.85 7.67 -1.84
N ASP A 333 -17.42 8.15 -0.74
CA ASP A 333 -17.25 7.50 0.56
C ASP A 333 -18.18 6.29 0.65
N PHE A 334 -17.61 5.10 0.88
CA PHE A 334 -18.38 3.86 1.00
C PHE A 334 -19.26 3.82 2.26
N ALA A 335 -18.91 4.60 3.28
CA ALA A 335 -19.68 4.66 4.53
C ALA A 335 -21.02 5.38 4.33
N SER A 336 -21.00 6.54 3.68
CA SER A 336 -22.19 7.40 3.49
C SER A 336 -22.84 7.27 2.10
N TYR A 337 -22.13 6.72 1.11
CA TYR A 337 -22.48 6.74 -0.31
C TYR A 337 -22.58 8.15 -0.92
N ASP A 338 -21.95 9.14 -0.28
CA ASP A 338 -21.90 10.50 -0.80
C ASP A 338 -20.70 10.70 -1.73
N ILE A 339 -20.85 11.65 -2.66
CA ILE A 339 -19.79 12.11 -3.55
C ILE A 339 -18.95 13.16 -2.82
N LEU A 340 -17.62 12.98 -2.83
CA LEU A 340 -16.65 13.91 -2.25
C LEU A 340 -16.28 15.05 -3.20
#